data_AF-A0A3D3RG67-F1
#
_entry.id   AF-A0A3D3RG67-F1
#
_cell.length_a   1.000
_cell.length_b   1.000
_cell.length_c   1.000
_cell.angle_alpha   90.00
_cell.angle_beta   90.00
_cell.angle_gamma   90.00
#
_symmetry.space_group_name_H-M   'P 1'
#
loop_
_entity.id
_entity.type
_entity.pdbx_description
1 polymer ?
#
loop_
_entity_poly.entity_id
_entity_poly.type
_entity_poly.pdbx_seq_one_letter_code
_entity_poly.pdbx_strand_id
1 'polypeptide(L)'
;MFKTERQNLPIVNLLYKTLQEQLVMEDDAPPGVPEWVVTYGDMMSLLLTFFIMLVSLSEIVNDEKYRAILESIQSYTGYRTGPISPPGKYFPMNSLVDQMSMLGAYTDSPDRGRGGIKTRSLEGKDVRVYRTREGVPVPVGRTLYYNQTDIDLDARRREKLDLMIPELAGKPNKIELRSHTSVKPLPADSPIHDKLILTYQRGRAVMLYLIQKGIEPKRIRI
;
A
#
# COMPACT_ATOMS: atom_id res chain seq x y z
N MET A 1 9.88 -33.13 106.81
CA MET A 1 8.55 -32.50 106.91
C MET A 1 8.75 -31.00 107.05
N PHE A 2 8.72 -30.23 105.95
CA PHE A 2 8.36 -28.81 106.00
C PHE A 2 7.67 -28.47 104.68
N LYS A 3 6.35 -28.39 104.79
CA LYS A 3 5.41 -27.92 103.78
C LYS A 3 5.44 -26.40 103.93
N THR A 4 5.90 -25.66 102.93
CA THR A 4 5.89 -24.19 102.99
C THR A 4 5.05 -23.67 101.83
N GLU A 5 3.90 -23.13 102.23
CA GLU A 5 2.87 -22.48 101.43
C GLU A 5 3.45 -21.50 100.40
N ARG A 6 2.94 -21.59 99.16
CA ARG A 6 3.08 -20.52 98.17
C ARG A 6 2.28 -19.32 98.68
N GLN A 7 2.95 -18.36 99.31
CA GLN A 7 2.34 -17.07 99.57
C GLN A 7 2.11 -16.33 98.25
N ASN A 8 0.84 -16.09 97.94
CA ASN A 8 0.38 -15.23 96.86
C ASN A 8 0.87 -13.79 97.09
N LEU A 9 2.04 -13.46 96.54
CA LEU A 9 2.60 -12.11 96.61
C LEU A 9 1.85 -11.20 95.61
N PRO A 10 1.23 -10.10 96.07
CA PRO A 10 0.45 -9.19 95.21
C PRO A 10 1.30 -8.54 94.13
N ILE A 11 2.61 -8.43 94.34
CA ILE A 11 3.58 -7.88 93.38
C ILE A 11 3.71 -8.77 92.14
N VAL A 12 3.66 -10.10 92.30
CA VAL A 12 3.76 -11.05 91.17
C VAL A 12 2.49 -11.01 90.32
N ASN A 13 1.32 -10.87 90.95
CA ASN A 13 0.06 -10.67 90.23
C ASN A 13 -0.02 -9.28 89.59
N LEU A 14 0.57 -8.24 90.19
CA LEU A 14 0.66 -6.91 89.58
C LEU A 14 1.58 -6.93 88.36
N LEU A 15 2.70 -7.66 88.42
CA LEU A 15 3.63 -7.87 87.31
C LEU A 15 3.01 -8.69 86.18
N TYR A 16 2.26 -9.76 86.51
CA TYR A 16 1.51 -10.53 85.52
C TYR A 16 0.40 -9.70 84.86
N LYS A 17 -0.30 -8.86 85.64
CA LYS A 17 -1.36 -8.00 85.13
C LYS A 17 -0.82 -6.86 84.26
N THR A 18 0.30 -6.25 84.64
CA THR A 18 0.98 -5.23 83.80
C THR A 18 1.64 -5.84 82.56
N LEU A 19 2.16 -7.07 82.64
CA LEU A 19 2.63 -7.82 81.46
C LEU A 19 1.48 -8.25 80.54
N GLN A 20 0.30 -8.59 81.08
CA GLN A 20 -0.90 -8.87 80.28
C GLN A 20 -1.54 -7.61 79.68
N GLU A 21 -1.54 -6.48 80.40
CA GLU A 21 -2.01 -5.19 79.86
C GLU A 21 -1.07 -4.62 78.79
N GLN A 22 0.24 -4.93 78.83
CA GLN A 22 1.19 -4.60 77.75
C GLN A 22 1.07 -5.52 76.52
N LEU A 23 0.44 -6.69 76.65
CA LEU A 23 0.24 -7.67 75.56
C LEU A 23 -1.09 -7.49 74.82
N VAL A 24 -1.90 -6.53 75.23
CA VAL A 24 -3.17 -6.16 74.57
C VAL A 24 -3.06 -4.72 74.09
N MET A 25 -2.24 -4.51 73.07
CA MET A 25 -2.25 -3.30 72.24
C MET A 25 -2.65 -3.71 70.82
N GLU A 26 -3.97 -3.70 70.62
CA GLU A 26 -4.68 -3.22 69.43
C GLU A 26 -4.26 -3.80 68.07
N ASP A 27 -4.86 -4.93 67.71
CA ASP A 27 -4.86 -5.48 66.35
C ASP A 27 -6.30 -5.62 65.85
N ASP A 28 -7.03 -4.49 65.84
CA ASP A 28 -8.43 -4.39 65.39
C ASP A 28 -8.55 -3.49 64.16
N ALA A 29 -7.57 -3.57 63.26
CA ALA A 29 -7.71 -3.12 61.89
C ALA A 29 -8.09 -4.33 61.01
N PRO A 30 -9.10 -4.25 60.13
CA PRO A 30 -9.44 -5.34 59.22
C PRO A 30 -8.17 -5.79 58.50
N PRO A 31 -7.95 -7.10 58.25
CA PRO A 31 -6.72 -7.59 57.63
C PRO A 31 -6.48 -6.84 56.32
N GLY A 32 -5.62 -5.83 56.40
CA GLY A 32 -5.35 -4.92 55.31
C GLY A 32 -4.57 -5.68 54.25
N VAL A 33 -4.95 -5.48 53.00
CA VAL A 33 -4.16 -5.99 51.87
C VAL A 33 -2.73 -5.48 52.03
N PRO A 34 -1.71 -6.35 51.97
CA PRO A 34 -0.33 -5.92 52.13
C PRO A 34 0.04 -4.83 51.12
N GLU A 35 0.77 -3.81 51.56
CA GLU A 35 1.15 -2.64 50.75
C GLU A 35 1.91 -3.02 49.46
N TRP A 36 2.66 -4.14 49.48
CA TRP A 36 3.35 -4.68 48.31
C TRP A 36 2.39 -5.25 47.25
N VAL A 37 1.21 -5.74 47.64
CA VAL A 37 0.18 -6.22 46.70
C VAL A 37 -0.43 -5.03 45.96
N VAL A 38 -0.58 -3.90 46.64
CA VAL A 38 -1.12 -2.67 46.06
C VAL A 38 -0.17 -2.10 45.00
N THR A 39 1.13 -2.01 45.29
CA THR A 39 2.13 -1.51 44.32
C THR A 39 2.32 -2.45 43.13
N TYR A 40 2.23 -3.76 43.35
CA TYR A 40 2.21 -4.74 42.26
C TYR A 40 0.96 -4.64 41.39
N GLY A 41 -0.21 -4.47 42.01
CA GLY A 41 -1.47 -4.27 41.31
C GLY A 41 -1.49 -3.00 40.47
N ASP A 42 -0.90 -1.92 40.97
CA ASP A 42 -0.75 -0.64 40.26
C ASP A 42 0.15 -0.79 39.02
N MET A 43 1.33 -1.42 39.17
CA MET A 43 2.24 -1.69 38.05
C MET A 43 1.60 -2.57 36.96
N MET A 44 0.84 -3.61 37.35
CA MET A 44 0.12 -4.47 36.41
C MET A 44 -1.01 -3.73 35.69
N SER A 45 -1.70 -2.81 36.38
CA SER A 45 -2.76 -1.98 35.81
C SER A 45 -2.22 -0.93 34.84
N LEU A 46 -1.06 -0.33 35.13
CA LEU A 46 -0.35 0.56 34.19
C LEU A 46 0.06 -0.18 32.91
N LEU A 47 0.53 -1.43 33.04
CA LEU A 47 0.91 -2.25 31.89
C LEU A 47 -0.31 -2.67 31.06
N LEU A 48 -1.43 -3.03 31.70
CA LEU A 48 -2.69 -3.34 31.01
C LEU A 48 -3.24 -2.11 30.26
N THR A 49 -3.34 -0.98 30.94
CA THR A 49 -3.83 0.28 30.34
C THR A 49 -2.90 0.76 29.23
N PHE A 50 -1.58 0.59 29.36
CA PHE A 50 -0.62 0.86 28.29
C PHE A 50 -0.86 0.00 27.05
N PHE A 51 -1.09 -1.32 27.19
CA PHE A 51 -1.39 -2.17 26.05
C PHE A 51 -2.74 -1.84 25.41
N ILE A 52 -3.77 -1.50 26.19
CA ILE A 52 -5.06 -1.03 25.65
C ILE A 52 -4.87 0.26 24.85
N MET A 53 -4.07 1.21 25.35
CA MET A 53 -3.72 2.42 24.63
C MET A 53 -2.97 2.12 23.32
N LEU A 54 -1.97 1.22 23.32
CA LEU A 54 -1.28 0.80 22.10
C LEU A 54 -2.23 0.15 21.08
N VAL A 55 -3.13 -0.73 21.53
CA VAL A 55 -4.14 -1.38 20.67
C VAL A 55 -5.07 -0.34 20.03
N SER A 56 -5.53 0.65 20.80
CA SER A 56 -6.40 1.72 20.29
C SER A 56 -5.74 2.60 19.21
N LEU A 57 -4.42 2.79 19.26
CA LEU A 57 -3.70 3.58 18.26
C LEU A 57 -3.34 2.76 17.02
N SER A 58 -3.21 1.44 17.14
CA SER A 58 -2.83 0.55 16.03
C SER A 58 -3.91 0.45 14.95
N GLU A 59 -5.19 0.51 15.32
CA GLU A 59 -6.29 0.37 14.35
C GLU A 59 -6.58 1.68 13.60
N ILE A 60 -6.32 2.84 14.21
CA ILE A 60 -6.70 4.16 13.68
C ILE A 60 -5.59 4.80 12.82
N VAL A 61 -4.32 4.43 13.02
CA VAL A 61 -3.19 5.14 12.41
C VAL A 61 -2.68 4.52 11.09
N ASN A 62 -2.89 3.22 10.87
CA ASN A 62 -2.15 2.51 9.83
C ASN A 62 -2.66 2.71 8.39
N ASP A 63 -3.95 2.96 8.19
CA ASP A 63 -4.49 2.93 6.83
C ASP A 63 -4.63 4.32 6.21
N GLU A 64 -5.31 5.27 6.85
CA GLU A 64 -5.63 6.55 6.19
C GLU A 64 -4.41 7.49 6.11
N LYS A 65 -3.64 7.61 7.21
CA LYS A 65 -2.48 8.51 7.26
C LYS A 65 -1.32 8.01 6.43
N TYR A 66 -1.06 6.69 6.47
CA TYR A 66 -0.03 6.07 5.64
C TYR A 66 -0.36 6.18 4.15
N ARG A 67 -1.62 5.97 3.77
CA ARG A 67 -2.09 6.17 2.39
C ARG A 67 -2.00 7.62 1.95
N ALA A 68 -2.39 8.58 2.78
CA ALA A 68 -2.28 10.02 2.46
C ALA A 68 -0.82 10.46 2.26
N ILE A 69 0.10 9.94 3.08
CA ILE A 69 1.54 10.19 2.93
C ILE A 69 2.06 9.55 1.63
N LEU A 70 1.74 8.29 1.36
CA LEU A 70 2.13 7.63 0.11
C LEU A 70 1.57 8.31 -1.14
N GLU A 71 0.32 8.78 -1.10
CA GLU A 71 -0.30 9.55 -2.19
C GLU A 71 0.39 10.91 -2.41
N SER A 72 0.75 11.60 -1.32
CA SER A 72 1.50 12.87 -1.40
C SER A 72 2.89 12.69 -1.99
N ILE A 73 3.58 11.59 -1.66
CA ILE A 73 4.91 11.27 -2.21
C ILE A 73 4.80 10.88 -3.69
N GLN A 74 3.83 10.05 -4.06
CA GLN A 74 3.62 9.63 -5.45
C GLN A 74 3.21 10.79 -6.36
N SER A 75 2.36 11.70 -5.86
CA SER A 75 1.92 12.88 -6.62
C SER A 75 3.05 13.90 -6.84
N TYR A 76 4.00 13.99 -5.91
CA TYR A 76 5.17 14.88 -6.04
C TYR A 76 6.30 14.26 -6.88
N THR A 77 6.57 12.96 -6.72
CA THR A 77 7.72 12.28 -7.36
C THR A 77 7.43 11.71 -8.74
N GLY A 78 6.16 11.50 -9.10
CA GLY A 78 5.75 11.00 -10.42
C GLY A 78 6.18 9.56 -10.75
N TYR A 79 6.91 8.89 -9.86
CA TYR A 79 7.34 7.49 -9.99
C TYR A 79 6.44 6.59 -9.14
N ARG A 80 5.83 5.58 -9.78
CA ARG A 80 4.83 4.69 -9.18
C ARG A 80 5.51 3.44 -8.62
N THR A 81 5.68 3.37 -7.31
CA THR A 81 6.32 2.22 -6.63
C THR A 81 5.32 1.17 -6.12
N GLY A 82 4.08 1.15 -6.60
CA GLY A 82 3.07 0.19 -6.18
C GLY A 82 1.77 0.22 -6.99
N PRO A 83 0.90 -0.81 -6.86
CA PRO A 83 -0.39 -0.87 -7.54
C PRO A 83 -1.29 0.30 -7.12
N ILE A 84 -2.11 0.74 -8.07
CA ILE A 84 -3.02 1.87 -7.95
C ILE A 84 -4.10 1.51 -6.94
N SER A 85 -4.12 2.16 -5.77
CA SER A 85 -5.33 2.17 -4.95
C SER A 85 -6.41 2.95 -5.72
N PRO A 86 -7.55 2.34 -6.07
CA PRO A 86 -8.62 3.06 -6.75
C PRO A 86 -9.13 4.23 -5.90
N PRO A 87 -9.45 5.38 -6.50
CA PRO A 87 -10.02 6.51 -5.76
C PRO A 87 -11.48 6.19 -5.42
N GLY A 88 -11.76 5.91 -4.15
CA GLY A 88 -13.11 5.66 -3.64
C GLY A 88 -13.09 5.13 -2.21
N LYS A 89 -14.08 5.52 -1.41
CA LYS A 89 -14.22 5.10 0.00
C LYS A 89 -14.90 3.74 0.21
N TYR A 90 -15.17 2.97 -0.84
CA TYR A 90 -15.84 1.67 -0.71
C TYR A 90 -15.30 0.67 -1.73
N PHE A 91 -14.83 -0.48 -1.24
CA PHE A 91 -14.63 -1.69 -2.04
C PHE A 91 -15.61 -2.75 -1.54
N PRO A 92 -16.73 -3.02 -2.22
CA PRO A 92 -17.37 -4.31 -2.07
C PRO A 92 -16.54 -5.33 -2.87
N MET A 93 -15.83 -6.21 -2.15
CA MET A 93 -15.34 -7.44 -2.76
C MET A 93 -16.52 -8.32 -3.16
N ASN A 94 -16.36 -8.98 -4.32
CA ASN A 94 -17.15 -10.09 -4.85
C ASN A 94 -18.39 -9.74 -5.68
N SER A 95 -18.19 -9.28 -6.92
CA SER A 95 -19.01 -9.68 -8.07
C SER A 95 -18.49 -9.03 -9.36
N LEU A 96 -18.25 -9.84 -10.40
CA LEU A 96 -17.91 -9.36 -11.75
C LEU A 96 -19.04 -8.54 -12.41
N VAL A 97 -20.26 -8.59 -11.87
CA VAL A 97 -21.43 -7.89 -12.41
C VAL A 97 -21.38 -6.38 -12.13
N ASP A 98 -20.72 -5.96 -11.05
CA ASP A 98 -20.67 -4.54 -10.65
C ASP A 98 -19.53 -3.75 -11.31
N GLN A 99 -18.59 -4.45 -11.95
CA GLN A 99 -17.54 -3.82 -12.77
C GLN A 99 -18.07 -3.33 -14.13
N MET A 100 -19.23 -3.85 -14.56
CA MET A 100 -19.88 -3.47 -15.82
C MET A 100 -20.67 -2.14 -15.69
N SER A 101 -21.14 -1.80 -14.48
CA SER A 101 -21.93 -0.58 -14.23
C SER A 101 -21.08 0.69 -14.12
N MET A 102 -19.80 0.58 -13.74
CA MET A 102 -18.88 1.73 -13.61
C MET A 102 -18.29 2.24 -14.93
N LEU A 103 -18.41 1.50 -16.03
CA LEU A 103 -17.92 1.92 -17.35
C LEU A 103 -18.87 2.89 -18.08
N GLY A 104 -20.05 3.19 -17.52
CA GLY A 104 -21.11 3.95 -18.20
C GLY A 104 -21.41 5.36 -17.69
N ALA A 105 -20.82 5.83 -16.59
CA ALA A 105 -21.25 7.09 -15.95
C ALA A 105 -20.08 7.92 -15.39
N TYR A 106 -19.23 8.45 -16.26
CA TYR A 106 -18.44 9.64 -15.94
C TYR A 106 -19.07 10.85 -16.62
N THR A 107 -20.15 11.35 -16.03
CA THR A 107 -20.65 12.69 -16.34
C THR A 107 -19.80 13.72 -15.61
N ASP A 108 -19.27 14.62 -16.41
CA ASP A 108 -18.71 15.94 -16.12
C ASP A 108 -19.13 16.54 -14.76
N SER A 109 -18.16 16.92 -13.94
CA SER A 109 -18.40 17.70 -12.71
C SER A 109 -17.75 19.08 -12.86
N PRO A 110 -18.53 20.18 -12.89
CA PRO A 110 -18.07 21.50 -13.34
C PRO A 110 -17.30 22.31 -12.27
N ASP A 111 -17.05 21.78 -11.07
CA ASP A 111 -16.69 22.62 -9.91
C ASP A 111 -15.19 22.69 -9.56
N ARG A 112 -14.29 22.44 -10.51
CA ARG A 112 -12.83 22.59 -10.31
C ARG A 112 -12.28 23.95 -10.75
N GLY A 113 -13.00 25.04 -10.47
CA GLY A 113 -12.67 26.38 -10.98
C GLY A 113 -12.48 27.50 -9.96
N ARG A 114 -12.69 27.28 -8.65
CA ARG A 114 -12.67 28.37 -7.66
C ARG A 114 -11.61 28.16 -6.59
N GLY A 115 -10.36 28.41 -6.97
CA GLY A 115 -9.23 28.49 -6.06
C GLY A 115 -8.09 29.26 -6.70
N GLY A 116 -8.25 30.57 -6.89
CA GLY A 116 -7.22 31.42 -7.49
C GLY A 116 -7.36 32.89 -7.07
N ILE A 117 -6.24 33.51 -6.71
CA ILE A 117 -6.14 34.93 -6.32
C ILE A 117 -6.51 35.80 -7.54
N LYS A 118 -7.40 36.78 -7.35
CA LYS A 118 -7.92 37.68 -8.40
C LYS A 118 -6.91 38.78 -8.79
N THR A 119 -5.69 38.41 -9.18
CA THR A 119 -4.74 39.38 -9.73
C THR A 119 -4.16 38.85 -11.03
N ARG A 120 -4.24 39.68 -12.08
CA ARG A 120 -3.83 39.33 -13.44
C ARG A 120 -2.30 39.30 -13.51
N SER A 121 -1.69 38.12 -13.60
CA SER A 121 -0.25 37.98 -13.85
C SER A 121 0.11 38.44 -15.27
N LEU A 122 1.35 38.92 -15.46
CA LEU A 122 1.89 39.27 -16.78
C LEU A 122 1.84 38.05 -17.73
N GLU A 123 1.48 38.28 -18.98
CA GLU A 123 1.55 37.29 -20.07
C GLU A 123 3.01 36.87 -20.29
N GLY A 124 3.44 35.81 -19.61
CA GLY A 124 4.61 35.07 -19.99
C GLY A 124 4.36 34.39 -21.34
N LYS A 125 5.38 34.38 -22.22
CA LYS A 125 5.41 33.58 -23.46
C LYS A 125 4.78 32.21 -23.17
N ASP A 126 3.70 31.92 -23.88
CA ASP A 126 2.86 30.73 -23.76
C ASP A 126 3.68 29.49 -24.17
N VAL A 127 4.65 29.09 -23.33
CA VAL A 127 5.25 27.78 -23.39
C VAL A 127 4.18 26.85 -22.83
N ARG A 128 3.23 26.48 -23.70
CA ARG A 128 2.29 25.41 -23.42
C ARG A 128 3.08 24.12 -23.29
N VAL A 129 3.59 23.89 -22.09
CA VAL A 129 4.03 22.57 -21.68
C VAL A 129 2.76 21.74 -21.61
N TYR A 130 2.37 21.15 -22.73
CA TYR A 130 1.39 20.08 -22.73
C TYR A 130 2.00 18.94 -21.92
N ARG A 131 1.74 18.92 -20.62
CA ARG A 131 1.85 17.70 -19.81
C ARG A 131 0.75 16.78 -20.31
N THR A 132 0.97 16.16 -21.48
CA THR A 132 0.18 15.02 -21.91
C THR A 132 0.44 13.96 -20.86
N ARG A 133 -0.49 13.83 -19.91
CA ARG A 133 -0.54 12.67 -19.02
C ARG A 133 -0.80 11.48 -19.92
N GLU A 134 0.26 10.82 -20.36
CA GLU A 134 0.14 9.56 -21.07
C GLU A 134 -0.66 8.63 -20.16
N GLY A 135 -1.81 8.19 -20.64
CA GLY A 135 -2.67 7.28 -19.88
C GLY A 135 -1.91 6.01 -19.50
N VAL A 136 -2.44 5.26 -18.53
CA VAL A 136 -1.87 3.96 -18.18
C VAL A 136 -1.96 3.05 -19.41
N PRO A 137 -0.83 2.54 -19.95
CA PRO A 137 -0.88 1.64 -21.09
C PRO A 137 -1.57 0.35 -20.67
N VAL A 138 -2.66 0.01 -21.37
CA VAL A 138 -3.33 -1.28 -21.21
C VAL A 138 -2.70 -2.23 -22.22
N PRO A 139 -2.09 -3.35 -21.80
CA PRO A 139 -1.60 -4.34 -22.73
C PRO A 139 -2.81 -4.97 -23.45
N VAL A 140 -2.84 -4.86 -24.77
CA VAL A 140 -3.89 -5.42 -25.63
C VAL A 140 -3.26 -6.47 -26.52
N GLY A 141 -3.89 -7.64 -26.61
CA GLY A 141 -3.44 -8.74 -27.44
C GLY A 141 -2.41 -9.67 -26.78
N ARG A 142 -1.76 -10.49 -27.63
CA ARG A 142 -0.81 -11.53 -27.22
C ARG A 142 0.61 -11.18 -27.68
N THR A 143 1.61 -11.60 -26.91
CA THR A 143 3.02 -11.44 -27.29
C THR A 143 3.36 -12.27 -28.53
N LEU A 144 4.06 -11.64 -29.48
CA LEU A 144 4.61 -12.30 -30.66
C LEU A 144 6.05 -12.76 -30.37
N TYR A 145 6.28 -14.06 -30.48
CA TYR A 145 7.60 -14.65 -30.29
C TYR A 145 8.39 -14.73 -31.60
N TYR A 146 9.67 -14.42 -31.53
CA TYR A 146 10.62 -14.51 -32.64
C TYR A 146 11.76 -15.46 -32.28
N ASN A 147 12.35 -16.08 -33.31
CA ASN A 147 13.62 -16.77 -33.17
C ASN A 147 14.75 -15.73 -32.94
N GLN A 148 15.98 -16.17 -32.65
CA GLN A 148 17.05 -15.24 -32.29
C GLN A 148 17.40 -14.22 -33.37
N THR A 149 17.44 -14.63 -34.63
CA THR A 149 17.87 -13.80 -35.77
C THR A 149 16.72 -13.36 -36.68
N ASP A 150 15.54 -13.91 -36.46
CA ASP A 150 14.38 -13.70 -37.33
C ASP A 150 13.81 -12.29 -37.18
N ILE A 151 13.61 -11.58 -38.28
CA ILE A 151 13.09 -10.21 -38.33
C ILE A 151 11.67 -10.20 -38.91
N ASP A 152 11.40 -11.14 -39.81
CA ASP A 152 10.25 -11.08 -40.68
C ASP A 152 8.99 -11.59 -40.01
N LEU A 153 7.87 -11.07 -40.49
CA LEU A 153 6.55 -11.43 -40.01
C LEU A 153 6.06 -12.70 -40.73
N ASP A 154 6.36 -13.86 -40.17
CA ASP A 154 5.86 -15.15 -40.67
C ASP A 154 4.34 -15.18 -40.78
N ALA A 155 3.80 -16.08 -41.64
CA ALA A 155 2.36 -16.28 -41.80
C ALA A 155 1.64 -16.53 -40.47
N ARG A 156 2.23 -17.34 -39.58
CA ARG A 156 1.68 -17.62 -38.25
C ARG A 156 1.62 -16.38 -37.35
N ARG A 157 2.57 -15.44 -37.48
CA ARG A 157 2.57 -14.19 -36.71
C ARG A 157 1.57 -13.20 -37.28
N ARG A 158 1.46 -13.15 -38.60
CA ARG A 158 0.45 -12.36 -39.31
C ARG A 158 -0.97 -12.76 -38.90
N GLU A 159 -1.26 -14.06 -38.87
CA GLU A 159 -2.56 -14.57 -38.41
C GLU A 159 -2.88 -14.15 -36.97
N LYS A 160 -1.90 -14.21 -36.06
CA LYS A 160 -2.08 -13.73 -34.68
C LYS A 160 -2.35 -12.24 -34.60
N LEU A 161 -1.65 -11.44 -35.41
CA LEU A 161 -1.90 -10.00 -35.51
C LEU A 161 -3.29 -9.72 -36.06
N ASP A 162 -3.73 -10.45 -37.08
CA ASP A 162 -5.06 -10.31 -37.68
C ASP A 162 -6.20 -10.51 -36.67
N LEU A 163 -6.02 -11.41 -35.69
CA LEU A 163 -6.98 -11.58 -34.60
C LEU A 163 -7.05 -10.38 -33.65
N MET A 164 -5.99 -9.56 -33.55
CA MET A 164 -5.93 -8.39 -32.65
C MET A 164 -6.38 -7.10 -33.34
N ILE A 165 -6.33 -7.04 -34.68
CA ILE A 165 -6.66 -5.84 -35.45
C ILE A 165 -8.08 -5.31 -35.13
N PRO A 166 -9.13 -6.15 -35.02
CA PRO A 166 -10.47 -5.66 -34.66
C PRO A 166 -10.51 -4.93 -33.30
N GLU A 167 -9.68 -5.32 -32.33
CA GLU A 167 -9.62 -4.68 -31.01
C GLU A 167 -8.88 -3.34 -31.03
N LEU A 168 -7.95 -3.17 -31.98
CA LEU A 168 -7.13 -1.98 -32.19
C LEU A 168 -7.79 -0.97 -33.15
N ALA A 169 -8.58 -1.47 -34.09
CA ALA A 169 -9.36 -0.70 -35.05
C ALA A 169 -10.52 0.04 -34.33
N GLY A 170 -10.86 1.24 -34.82
CA GLY A 170 -12.00 2.02 -34.33
C GLY A 170 -11.81 2.79 -33.01
N LYS A 171 -10.75 2.53 -32.23
CA LYS A 171 -10.46 3.29 -31.01
C LYS A 171 -9.57 4.51 -31.32
N PRO A 172 -9.73 5.67 -30.66
CA PRO A 172 -8.84 6.82 -30.87
C PRO A 172 -7.48 6.70 -30.17
N ASN A 173 -7.24 5.60 -29.44
CA ASN A 173 -6.07 5.45 -28.57
C ASN A 173 -4.77 5.32 -29.39
N LYS A 174 -3.69 5.87 -28.83
CA LYS A 174 -2.32 5.60 -29.30
C LYS A 174 -1.95 4.15 -29.00
N ILE A 175 -1.27 3.52 -29.93
CA ILE A 175 -0.79 2.14 -29.90
C ILE A 175 0.73 2.19 -29.75
N GLU A 176 1.24 1.59 -28.67
CA GLU A 176 2.67 1.51 -28.39
C GLU A 176 3.18 0.10 -28.68
N LEU A 177 4.10 -0.01 -29.63
CA LEU A 177 4.71 -1.26 -30.05
C LEU A 177 6.04 -1.46 -29.32
N ARG A 178 6.03 -2.25 -28.25
CA ARG A 178 7.24 -2.58 -27.50
C ARG A 178 7.91 -3.83 -28.06
N SER A 179 9.12 -3.66 -28.57
CA SER A 179 9.97 -4.76 -29.02
C SER A 179 11.08 -5.02 -28.02
N HIS A 180 11.24 -6.30 -27.65
CA HIS A 180 12.25 -6.72 -26.68
C HIS A 180 13.27 -7.67 -27.33
N THR A 181 14.49 -7.64 -26.81
CA THR A 181 15.55 -8.57 -27.19
C THR A 181 15.83 -9.56 -26.06
N SER A 182 16.45 -10.69 -26.41
CA SER A 182 16.89 -11.66 -25.42
C SER A 182 18.27 -11.29 -24.84
N VAL A 183 18.54 -11.74 -23.62
CA VAL A 183 19.84 -11.54 -22.98
C VAL A 183 20.95 -12.33 -23.69
N LYS A 184 20.64 -13.50 -24.28
CA LYS A 184 21.60 -14.36 -25.00
C LYS A 184 22.27 -13.60 -26.15
N PRO A 185 23.59 -13.75 -26.35
CA PRO A 185 24.28 -13.11 -27.47
C PRO A 185 23.70 -13.59 -28.80
N LEU A 186 23.78 -12.74 -29.82
CA LEU A 186 23.41 -13.15 -31.17
C LEU A 186 24.45 -14.15 -31.70
N PRO A 187 24.05 -15.14 -32.52
CA PRO A 187 24.99 -16.04 -33.18
C PRO A 187 26.03 -15.25 -34.00
N ALA A 188 27.26 -15.74 -34.07
CA ALA A 188 28.34 -15.10 -34.81
C ALA A 188 28.03 -14.96 -36.31
N ASP A 189 27.27 -15.91 -36.88
CA ASP A 189 26.87 -15.92 -38.28
C ASP A 189 25.61 -15.09 -38.57
N SER A 190 25.09 -14.36 -37.58
CA SER A 190 23.90 -13.54 -37.75
C SER A 190 24.19 -12.36 -38.69
N PRO A 191 23.32 -12.07 -39.68
CA PRO A 191 23.50 -10.90 -40.54
C PRO A 191 23.43 -9.59 -39.74
N ILE A 192 22.76 -9.60 -38.59
CA ILE A 192 22.68 -8.46 -37.68
C ILE A 192 23.46 -8.78 -36.41
N HIS A 193 24.38 -7.88 -36.08
CA HIS A 193 25.25 -8.01 -34.91
C HIS A 193 24.77 -7.12 -33.74
N ASP A 194 23.97 -6.09 -34.02
CA ASP A 194 23.39 -5.20 -33.01
C ASP A 194 21.94 -5.59 -32.68
N LYS A 195 21.71 -5.90 -31.40
CA LYS A 195 20.40 -6.27 -30.87
C LYS A 195 19.40 -5.12 -30.91
N LEU A 196 19.84 -3.87 -30.76
CA LEU A 196 18.96 -2.71 -30.80
C LEU A 196 18.37 -2.53 -32.19
N ILE A 197 19.22 -2.64 -33.22
CA ILE A 197 18.80 -2.62 -34.63
C ILE A 197 17.81 -3.76 -34.89
N LEU A 198 18.10 -4.98 -34.43
CA LEU A 198 17.19 -6.12 -34.57
C LEU A 198 15.80 -5.84 -33.97
N THR A 199 15.73 -5.31 -32.75
CA THR A 199 14.45 -4.99 -32.11
C THR A 199 13.69 -3.89 -32.83
N TYR A 200 14.39 -2.85 -33.27
CA TYR A 200 13.78 -1.77 -34.04
C TYR A 200 13.20 -2.29 -35.36
N GLN A 201 13.94 -3.13 -36.07
CA GLN A 201 13.47 -3.70 -37.34
C GLN A 201 12.23 -4.58 -37.17
N ARG A 202 12.17 -5.40 -36.11
CA ARG A 202 10.96 -6.18 -35.78
C ARG A 202 9.76 -5.28 -35.50
N GLY A 203 9.94 -4.26 -34.66
CA GLY A 203 8.88 -3.29 -34.36
C GLY A 203 8.39 -2.57 -35.62
N ARG A 204 9.33 -2.20 -36.50
CA ARG A 204 9.03 -1.56 -37.79
C ARG A 204 8.26 -2.49 -38.72
N ALA A 205 8.64 -3.76 -38.82
CA ALA A 205 7.92 -4.75 -39.63
C ALA A 205 6.45 -4.91 -39.18
N VAL A 206 6.22 -4.98 -37.86
CA VAL A 206 4.87 -5.02 -37.28
C VAL A 206 4.10 -3.72 -37.56
N MET A 207 4.73 -2.56 -37.38
CA MET A 207 4.12 -1.26 -37.67
C MET A 207 3.66 -1.17 -39.12
N LEU A 208 4.53 -1.53 -40.07
CA LEU A 208 4.19 -1.52 -41.50
C LEU A 208 3.02 -2.45 -41.82
N TYR A 209 2.98 -3.62 -41.19
CA TYR A 209 1.87 -4.56 -41.36
C TYR A 209 0.54 -4.00 -40.81
N LEU A 210 0.55 -3.35 -39.65
CA LEU A 210 -0.65 -2.72 -39.08
C LEU A 210 -1.15 -1.56 -39.95
N ILE A 211 -0.24 -0.78 -40.52
CA ILE A 211 -0.58 0.30 -41.46
C ILE A 211 -1.23 -0.29 -42.72
N GLN A 212 -0.67 -1.39 -43.26
CA GLN A 212 -1.24 -2.09 -44.42
C GLN A 212 -2.68 -2.55 -44.15
N LYS A 213 -3.00 -2.91 -42.90
CA LYS A 213 -4.34 -3.35 -42.49
C LYS A 213 -5.29 -2.20 -42.12
N GLY A 214 -4.88 -0.95 -42.32
CA GLY A 214 -5.73 0.24 -42.18
C GLY A 214 -5.64 0.96 -40.83
N ILE A 215 -4.66 0.62 -39.98
CA ILE A 215 -4.39 1.40 -38.76
C ILE A 215 -3.63 2.68 -39.13
N GLU A 216 -4.15 3.83 -38.70
CA GLU A 216 -3.52 5.12 -38.99
C GLU A 216 -2.08 5.20 -38.45
N PRO A 217 -1.09 5.60 -39.27
CA PRO A 217 0.31 5.69 -38.85
C PRO A 217 0.52 6.62 -37.64
N LYS A 218 -0.26 7.70 -37.55
CA LYS A 218 -0.18 8.68 -36.44
C LYS A 218 -0.55 8.09 -35.08
N ARG A 219 -1.27 6.97 -35.07
CA ARG A 219 -1.66 6.27 -33.84
C ARG A 219 -0.57 5.33 -33.34
N ILE A 220 0.38 4.94 -34.18
CA ILE A 220 1.39 3.93 -33.84
C ILE A 220 2.70 4.61 -33.43
N ARG A 221 3.29 4.14 -32.33
CA ARG A 221 4.67 4.48 -31.93
C ARG A 221 5.45 3.20 -31.64
N ILE A 222 6.75 3.20 -31.95
CA ILE A 222 7.71 2.15 -31.60
C ILE A 222 8.61 2.68 -30.50
#